data_AF-A0A8S4SGP2-F1
#
_entry.id   AF-A0A8S4SGP2-F1
#
_cell.length_a   1.000
_cell.length_b   1.000
_cell.length_c   1.000
_cell.angle_alpha   90.00
_cell.angle_beta   90.00
_cell.angle_gamma   90.00
#
_symmetry.space_group_name_H-M   'P 1'
#
loop_
_entity.id
_entity.type
_entity.pdbx_description
1 polymer ?
#
loop_
_entity_poly.entity_id
_entity_poly.type
_entity_poly.pdbx_seq_one_letter_code
_entity_poly.pdbx_strand_id
1 'polypeptide(L)'
;MDPQPSTSSQSLSPRKKRPRIALSVTEKDMIQNVYKHVFEEKAASLLPIETPEKKECVSKTADILGICVTSVYSVLREYKENKQFRSPKKRGPKHSFKDKLDDFTFAAIRRKVHHFFYANEPPTITKILKVVNEDPDLPNVSWSTLRSIMKHLNFKYVTKSRQSILIDRQDIILWRQRYLRKIKEYRREGRYIYYQDETWINEGHAPKKAWIARQCYRPARPY
;
A
#
# COMPACT_ATOMS: atom_id res chain seq x y z
N MET A 1 -33.41 13.95 58.83
CA MET A 1 -32.36 13.64 57.84
C MET A 1 -32.62 14.55 56.66
N ASP A 2 -32.03 15.74 56.67
CA ASP A 2 -32.22 16.71 55.59
C ASP A 2 -31.38 16.28 54.36
N PRO A 3 -31.92 16.38 53.13
CA PRO A 3 -31.18 15.98 51.95
C PRO A 3 -30.09 17.00 51.65
N GLN A 4 -28.84 16.54 51.54
CA GLN A 4 -27.72 17.39 51.11
C GLN A 4 -27.92 17.89 49.67
N PRO A 5 -27.54 19.14 49.35
CA PRO A 5 -27.54 19.63 47.99
C PRO A 5 -26.47 18.89 47.19
N SER A 6 -26.87 18.28 46.07
CA SER A 6 -25.95 17.68 45.11
C SER A 6 -25.01 18.76 44.57
N THR A 7 -23.76 18.75 45.01
CA THR A 7 -22.65 19.52 44.45
C THR A 7 -22.22 18.88 43.12
N SER A 8 -23.10 18.92 42.12
CA SER A 8 -22.68 18.74 40.73
C SER A 8 -21.89 19.98 40.35
N SER A 9 -20.58 19.94 40.54
CA SER A 9 -19.66 20.96 40.05
C SER A 9 -19.92 21.18 38.56
N GLN A 10 -20.46 22.35 38.22
CA GLN A 10 -20.65 22.81 36.83
C GLN A 10 -19.29 23.08 36.21
N SER A 11 -18.51 22.03 35.94
CA SER A 11 -17.27 22.14 35.18
C SER A 11 -17.62 22.12 33.70
N LEU A 12 -17.47 23.28 33.03
CA LEU A 12 -17.62 23.36 31.58
C LEU A 12 -16.57 22.43 30.93
N SER A 13 -17.02 21.60 29.99
CA SER A 13 -16.12 20.70 29.28
C SER A 13 -15.03 21.50 28.53
N PRO A 14 -13.79 21.01 28.47
CA PRO A 14 -12.72 21.66 27.73
C PRO A 14 -13.12 21.91 26.27
N ARG A 15 -12.63 23.01 25.69
CA ARG A 15 -12.85 23.34 24.27
C ARG A 15 -12.38 22.17 23.40
N LYS A 16 -13.31 21.60 22.62
CA LYS A 16 -12.98 20.52 21.69
C LYS A 16 -12.11 21.05 20.56
N LYS A 17 -10.94 20.46 20.37
CA LYS A 17 -10.07 20.77 19.22
C LYS A 17 -10.66 20.16 17.96
N ARG A 18 -10.64 20.92 16.86
CA ARG A 18 -11.14 20.41 15.57
C ARG A 18 -10.26 19.25 15.03
N PRO A 19 -10.84 18.29 14.29
CA PRO A 19 -10.07 17.29 13.56
C PRO A 19 -9.25 17.91 12.40
N ARG A 20 -8.18 17.23 11.98
CA ARG A 20 -7.31 17.68 10.86
C ARG A 20 -7.95 17.44 9.50
N ILE A 21 -8.99 18.22 9.20
CA ILE A 21 -9.75 18.21 7.94
C ILE A 21 -9.60 19.58 7.26
N ALA A 22 -9.76 19.60 5.93
CA ALA A 22 -9.74 20.83 5.14
C ALA A 22 -10.98 21.69 5.46
N LEU A 23 -10.77 23.00 5.61
CA LEU A 23 -11.84 23.95 5.95
C LEU A 23 -12.83 24.11 4.79
N SER A 24 -14.12 24.01 5.11
CA SER A 24 -15.19 24.38 4.17
C SER A 24 -15.20 25.89 3.92
N VAL A 25 -15.93 26.33 2.89
CA VAL A 25 -16.12 27.77 2.60
C VAL A 25 -16.82 28.45 3.78
N THR A 26 -17.89 27.85 4.30
CA THR A 26 -18.67 28.40 5.43
C THR A 26 -17.86 28.51 6.71
N GLU A 27 -16.98 27.54 6.98
CA GLU A 27 -16.08 27.60 8.13
C GLU A 27 -15.07 28.74 8.01
N LYS A 28 -14.57 29.02 6.78
CA LYS A 28 -13.68 30.15 6.53
C LYS A 28 -14.39 31.49 6.71
N ASP A 29 -15.66 31.59 6.27
CA ASP A 29 -16.50 32.78 6.50
C ASP A 29 -16.73 33.02 8.00
N MET A 30 -17.04 31.98 8.78
CA MET A 30 -17.18 32.10 10.23
C MET A 30 -15.88 32.58 10.89
N ILE A 31 -14.72 32.05 10.48
CA ILE A 31 -13.41 32.50 10.99
C ILE A 31 -13.20 33.98 10.68
N GLN A 32 -13.58 34.43 9.48
CA GLN A 32 -13.44 35.82 9.09
C GLN A 32 -14.37 36.74 9.88
N ASN A 33 -15.62 36.35 10.08
CA ASN A 33 -16.61 37.15 10.81
C ASN A 33 -16.22 37.28 12.29
N VAL A 34 -15.78 36.18 12.93
CA VAL A 34 -15.27 36.23 14.31
C VAL A 34 -14.02 37.11 14.40
N TYR A 35 -13.09 37.03 13.44
CA TYR A 35 -11.93 37.90 13.42
C TYR A 35 -12.31 39.38 13.32
N LYS A 36 -13.29 39.74 12.46
CA LYS A 36 -13.80 41.11 12.36
C LYS A 36 -14.39 41.59 13.68
N HIS A 37 -15.24 40.79 14.31
CA HIS A 37 -15.84 41.11 15.61
C HIS A 37 -14.78 41.33 16.69
N VAL A 38 -13.81 40.42 16.83
CA VAL A 38 -12.71 40.53 17.81
C VAL A 38 -11.84 41.75 17.52
N PHE A 39 -11.66 42.10 16.26
CA PHE A 39 -10.91 43.28 15.84
C PHE A 39 -11.66 44.58 16.20
N GLU A 40 -12.97 44.63 15.97
CA GLU A 40 -13.83 45.77 16.29
C GLU A 40 -13.95 45.98 17.80
N GLU A 41 -14.18 44.91 18.58
CA GLU A 41 -14.25 44.95 20.05
C GLU A 41 -12.96 45.52 20.66
N LYS A 42 -11.81 45.12 20.10
CA LYS A 42 -10.53 45.67 20.52
C LYS A 42 -10.28 47.09 20.06
N ALA A 43 -10.66 47.43 18.83
CA ALA A 43 -10.54 48.79 18.34
C ALA A 43 -11.38 49.77 19.18
N ALA A 44 -12.56 49.33 19.63
CA ALA A 44 -13.43 50.10 20.53
C ALA A 44 -12.85 50.27 21.95
N SER A 45 -12.01 49.34 22.40
CA SER A 45 -11.37 49.36 23.73
C SER A 45 -10.09 50.20 23.78
N LEU A 46 -9.53 50.58 22.62
CA LEU A 46 -8.27 51.32 22.50
C LEU A 46 -8.52 52.79 22.17
N LEU A 47 -7.54 53.65 22.49
CA LEU A 47 -7.58 55.06 22.10
C LEU A 47 -7.45 55.19 20.57
N PRO A 48 -8.05 56.22 19.93
CA PRO A 48 -8.15 56.35 18.46
C PRO A 48 -6.84 56.33 17.66
N ILE A 49 -5.69 56.44 18.33
CA ILE A 49 -4.35 56.52 17.71
C ILE A 49 -3.67 55.14 17.65
N GLU A 50 -4.11 54.18 18.47
CA GLU A 50 -3.47 52.85 18.56
C GLU A 50 -4.20 51.82 17.70
N THR A 51 -3.49 51.21 16.75
CA THR A 51 -4.03 50.11 15.94
C THR A 51 -3.98 48.80 16.74
N PRO A 52 -5.07 48.02 16.82
CA PRO A 52 -5.09 46.77 17.58
C PRO A 52 -4.07 45.76 17.04
N GLU A 53 -3.33 45.12 17.95
CA GLU A 53 -2.29 44.16 17.56
C GLU A 53 -2.90 42.93 16.90
N LYS A 54 -2.58 42.73 15.62
CA LYS A 54 -3.09 41.61 14.80
C LYS A 54 -2.83 40.25 15.45
N LYS A 55 -1.67 40.03 16.06
CA LYS A 55 -1.30 38.74 16.68
C LYS A 55 -2.28 38.36 17.78
N GLU A 56 -2.64 39.31 18.62
CA GLU A 56 -3.52 39.10 19.75
C GLU A 56 -4.98 38.89 19.28
N CYS A 57 -5.43 39.57 18.21
CA CYS A 57 -6.75 39.31 17.61
C CYS A 57 -6.85 37.89 17.03
N VAL A 58 -5.80 37.45 16.35
CA VAL A 58 -5.71 36.10 15.79
C VAL A 58 -5.69 35.04 16.89
N SER A 59 -4.97 35.28 17.99
CA SER A 59 -4.96 34.38 19.15
C SER A 59 -6.35 34.23 19.75
N LYS A 60 -7.02 35.35 20.05
CA LYS A 60 -8.40 35.32 20.60
C LYS A 60 -9.38 34.62 19.66
N THR A 61 -9.27 34.86 18.35
CA THR A 61 -10.10 34.17 17.34
C THR A 61 -9.87 32.66 17.35
N ALA A 62 -8.60 32.24 17.44
CA ALA A 62 -8.21 30.84 17.50
C ALA A 62 -8.76 30.15 18.77
N ASP A 63 -8.71 30.85 19.90
CA ASP A 63 -9.24 30.36 21.17
C ASP A 63 -10.77 30.24 21.13
N ILE A 64 -11.46 31.26 20.60
CA ILE A 64 -12.92 31.27 20.43
C ILE A 64 -13.39 30.07 19.60
N LEU A 65 -12.75 29.82 18.46
CA LEU A 65 -13.17 28.76 17.52
C LEU A 65 -12.54 27.39 17.80
N GLY A 66 -11.57 27.29 18.71
CA GLY A 66 -10.87 26.02 18.99
C GLY A 66 -9.99 25.53 17.83
N ILE A 67 -9.35 26.47 17.12
CA ILE A 67 -8.57 26.23 15.90
C ILE A 67 -7.10 26.61 16.13
N CYS A 68 -6.16 26.03 15.39
CA CYS A 68 -4.77 26.48 15.41
C CYS A 68 -4.62 27.91 14.84
N VAL A 69 -3.83 28.75 15.52
CA VAL A 69 -3.44 30.12 15.10
C VAL A 69 -2.99 30.15 13.63
N THR A 70 -2.21 29.15 13.19
CA THR A 70 -1.73 29.01 11.81
C THR A 70 -2.86 28.87 10.78
N SER A 71 -3.97 28.23 11.14
CA SER A 71 -5.13 28.11 10.26
C SER A 71 -5.85 29.44 10.10
N VAL A 72 -5.97 30.24 11.17
CA VAL A 72 -6.56 31.59 11.10
C VAL A 72 -5.70 32.48 10.18
N TYR A 73 -4.38 32.45 10.33
CA TYR A 73 -3.47 33.14 9.40
C TYR A 73 -3.64 32.68 7.95
N SER A 74 -3.76 31.37 7.72
CA SER A 74 -3.97 30.83 6.37
C SER A 74 -5.27 31.35 5.75
N VAL A 75 -6.36 31.42 6.52
CA VAL A 75 -7.67 31.92 6.07
C VAL A 75 -7.60 33.42 5.77
N LEU A 76 -7.02 34.21 6.68
CA LEU A 76 -6.86 35.67 6.46
C LEU A 76 -5.99 35.98 5.24
N ARG A 77 -4.95 35.17 4.97
CA ARG A 77 -4.13 35.30 3.76
C ARG A 77 -4.94 34.96 2.51
N GLU A 78 -5.67 33.84 2.52
CA GLU A 78 -6.53 33.44 1.40
C GLU A 78 -7.57 34.52 1.06
N TYR A 79 -8.17 35.14 2.09
CA TYR A 79 -9.11 36.24 1.93
C TYR A 79 -8.45 37.50 1.34
N LYS A 80 -7.25 37.87 1.81
CA LYS A 80 -6.52 39.04 1.31
C LYS A 80 -6.19 38.91 -0.19
N GLU A 81 -5.84 37.71 -0.62
CA GLU A 81 -5.46 37.43 -2.01
C GLU A 81 -6.66 37.32 -2.96
N ASN A 82 -7.73 36.62 -2.55
CA ASN A 82 -8.80 36.23 -3.47
C ASN A 82 -10.13 36.95 -3.23
N LYS A 83 -10.27 37.73 -2.14
CA LYS A 83 -11.52 38.37 -1.64
C LYS A 83 -12.71 37.44 -1.39
N GLN A 84 -12.63 36.17 -1.81
CA GLN A 84 -13.61 35.11 -1.63
C GLN A 84 -12.88 33.80 -1.31
N PHE A 85 -13.50 32.96 -0.48
CA PHE A 85 -12.94 31.66 -0.12
C PHE A 85 -13.21 30.60 -1.17
N ARG A 86 -12.22 29.73 -1.40
CA ARG A 86 -12.35 28.60 -2.32
C ARG A 86 -12.59 27.31 -1.54
N SER A 87 -13.44 26.46 -2.09
CA SER A 87 -13.63 25.10 -1.58
C SER A 87 -12.30 24.32 -1.66
N PRO A 88 -12.04 23.41 -0.70
CA PRO A 88 -10.88 22.53 -0.77
C PRO A 88 -10.83 21.79 -2.11
N LYS A 89 -9.71 21.91 -2.83
CA LYS A 89 -9.52 21.17 -4.07
C LYS A 89 -9.51 19.68 -3.76
N LYS A 90 -10.37 18.92 -4.45
CA LYS A 90 -10.27 17.46 -4.44
C LYS A 90 -8.90 17.08 -4.98
N ARG A 91 -8.20 16.18 -4.29
CA ARG A 91 -6.97 15.59 -4.84
C ARG A 91 -7.36 14.86 -6.11
N GLY A 92 -6.68 15.14 -7.22
CA GLY A 92 -6.94 14.49 -8.51
C GLY A 92 -6.74 12.97 -8.42
N PRO A 93 -7.11 12.24 -9.50
CA PRO A 93 -6.87 10.81 -9.57
C PRO A 93 -5.38 10.52 -9.33
N LYS A 94 -5.09 9.50 -8.51
CA LYS A 94 -3.71 9.07 -8.28
C LYS A 94 -3.23 8.32 -9.51
N HIS A 95 -2.27 8.89 -10.23
CA HIS A 95 -1.62 8.18 -11.34
C HIS A 95 -0.90 6.93 -10.83
N SER A 96 -1.17 5.80 -11.45
CA SER A 96 -0.57 4.50 -11.12
C SER A 96 0.52 4.14 -12.13
N PHE A 97 1.27 3.07 -11.85
CA PHE A 97 2.23 2.51 -12.81
C PHE A 97 1.56 2.08 -14.12
N LYS A 98 0.26 1.77 -14.07
CA LYS A 98 -0.55 1.42 -15.25
C LYS A 98 -0.69 2.57 -16.24
N ASP A 99 -0.68 3.81 -15.75
CA ASP A 99 -0.85 4.98 -16.61
C ASP A 99 0.47 5.38 -17.29
N LYS A 100 1.59 4.78 -16.87
CA LYS A 100 2.94 5.10 -17.35
C LYS A 100 3.54 4.04 -18.27
N LEU A 101 2.99 2.82 -18.26
CA LEU A 101 3.55 1.67 -18.97
C LEU A 101 2.53 1.13 -19.96
N ASP A 102 2.95 0.97 -21.21
CA ASP A 102 2.13 0.41 -22.28
C ASP A 102 2.09 -1.11 -22.22
N ASP A 103 1.08 -1.69 -22.87
CA ASP A 103 0.91 -3.15 -23.00
C ASP A 103 2.12 -3.85 -23.62
N PHE A 104 2.82 -3.17 -24.53
CA PHE A 104 4.08 -3.67 -25.12
C PHE A 104 5.18 -3.84 -24.06
N THR A 105 5.31 -2.88 -23.14
CA THR A 105 6.28 -2.97 -22.04
C THR A 105 5.92 -4.10 -21.08
N PHE A 106 4.62 -4.27 -20.77
CA PHE A 106 4.12 -5.38 -19.97
C PHE A 106 4.41 -6.74 -20.62
N ALA A 107 4.24 -6.87 -21.93
CA ALA A 107 4.58 -8.06 -22.68
C ALA A 107 6.09 -8.34 -22.70
N ALA A 108 6.92 -7.32 -22.86
CA ALA A 108 8.38 -7.44 -22.80
C ALA A 108 8.86 -7.94 -21.42
N ILE A 109 8.38 -7.35 -20.32
CA ILE A 109 8.69 -7.79 -18.95
C ILE A 109 8.22 -9.24 -18.75
N ARG A 110 7.02 -9.60 -19.22
CA ARG A 110 6.51 -10.97 -19.13
C ARG A 110 7.44 -11.97 -19.83
N ARG A 111 7.95 -11.64 -21.02
CA ARG A 111 8.90 -12.49 -21.76
C ARG A 111 10.20 -12.71 -20.98
N LYS A 112 10.78 -11.66 -20.40
CA LYS A 112 11.99 -11.77 -19.56
C LYS A 112 11.74 -12.67 -18.34
N VAL A 113 10.58 -12.53 -17.68
CA VAL A 113 10.19 -13.42 -16.57
C VAL A 113 10.06 -14.88 -17.02
N HIS A 114 9.47 -15.15 -18.18
CA HIS A 114 9.40 -16.50 -18.75
C HIS A 114 10.77 -17.08 -19.08
N HIS A 115 11.71 -16.26 -19.55
CA HIS A 115 13.08 -16.71 -19.80
C HIS A 115 13.74 -17.31 -18.54
N PHE A 116 13.55 -16.71 -17.36
CA PHE A 116 14.03 -17.30 -16.10
C PHE A 116 13.43 -18.69 -15.83
N PHE A 117 12.14 -18.88 -16.11
CA PHE A 117 11.50 -20.19 -15.96
C PHE A 117 12.07 -21.22 -16.95
N TYR A 118 12.34 -20.85 -18.20
CA TYR A 118 13.00 -21.73 -19.18
C TYR A 118 14.44 -22.08 -18.77
N ALA A 119 15.17 -21.13 -18.20
CA ALA A 119 16.51 -21.34 -17.66
C ALA A 119 16.53 -22.14 -16.33
N ASN A 120 15.37 -22.58 -15.83
CA ASN A 120 15.21 -23.22 -14.51
C ASN A 120 15.74 -22.39 -13.33
N GLU A 121 15.91 -21.08 -13.51
CA GLU A 121 16.31 -20.18 -12.45
C GLU A 121 15.09 -19.60 -11.73
N PRO A 122 15.12 -19.46 -10.39
CA PRO A 122 14.02 -18.83 -9.68
C PRO A 122 13.94 -17.34 -10.04
N PRO A 123 12.81 -16.85 -10.58
CA PRO A 123 12.64 -15.44 -10.91
C PRO A 123 12.46 -14.62 -9.64
N THR A 124 13.57 -14.09 -9.11
CA THR A 124 13.57 -13.14 -8.00
C THR A 124 13.43 -11.72 -8.55
N ILE A 125 12.69 -10.85 -7.84
CA ILE A 125 12.46 -9.47 -8.27
C ILE A 125 13.78 -8.72 -8.52
N THR A 126 14.80 -8.93 -7.67
CA THR A 126 16.12 -8.30 -7.85
C THR A 126 16.82 -8.74 -9.13
N LYS A 127 16.72 -10.03 -9.50
CA LYS A 127 17.28 -10.56 -10.75
C LYS A 127 16.55 -9.99 -11.97
N ILE A 128 15.22 -10.01 -11.93
CA ILE A 128 14.39 -9.45 -13.00
C ILE A 128 14.66 -7.95 -13.16
N LEU A 129 14.78 -7.22 -12.05
CA LEU A 129 15.05 -5.79 -12.04
C LEU A 129 16.36 -5.45 -12.75
N LYS A 130 17.42 -6.24 -12.51
CA LYS A 130 18.70 -6.09 -13.22
C LYS A 130 18.51 -6.26 -14.72
N VAL A 131 17.95 -7.40 -15.14
CA VAL A 131 17.74 -7.71 -16.56
C VAL A 131 16.81 -6.72 -17.27
N VAL A 132 15.80 -6.18 -16.57
CA VAL A 132 14.87 -5.18 -17.13
C VAL A 132 15.54 -3.81 -17.25
N ASN A 133 16.36 -3.40 -16.28
CA ASN A 133 17.03 -2.10 -16.31
C ASN A 133 18.29 -2.09 -17.19
N GLU A 134 18.85 -3.25 -17.52
CA GLU A 134 19.95 -3.42 -18.49
C GLU A 134 19.48 -3.32 -19.95
N ASP A 135 18.19 -3.53 -20.20
CA ASP A 135 17.61 -3.53 -21.54
C ASP A 135 17.27 -2.08 -21.98
N PRO A 136 17.92 -1.52 -23.03
CA PRO A 136 17.72 -0.14 -23.44
C PRO A 136 16.31 0.13 -23.98
N ASP A 137 15.60 -0.91 -24.43
CA ASP A 137 14.25 -0.79 -24.98
C ASP A 137 13.17 -0.74 -23.88
N LEU A 138 13.54 -0.94 -22.61
CA LEU A 138 12.61 -0.92 -21.48
C LEU A 138 12.82 0.29 -20.56
N PRO A 139 11.72 0.86 -20.02
CA PRO A 139 11.84 1.95 -19.06
C PRO A 139 12.47 1.45 -17.75
N ASN A 140 13.31 2.30 -17.14
CA ASN A 140 13.85 2.02 -15.82
C ASN A 140 12.70 1.95 -14.80
N VAL A 141 12.59 0.82 -14.10
CA VAL A 141 11.55 0.60 -13.10
C VAL A 141 12.16 0.47 -11.72
N SER A 142 11.41 0.90 -10.70
CA SER A 142 11.78 0.65 -9.31
C SER A 142 11.38 -0.76 -8.87
N TRP A 143 12.04 -1.28 -7.81
CA TRP A 143 11.72 -2.60 -7.25
C TRP A 143 10.25 -2.74 -6.83
N SER A 144 9.67 -1.71 -6.19
CA SER A 144 8.28 -1.72 -5.72
C SER A 144 7.29 -1.66 -6.89
N THR A 145 7.63 -0.90 -7.93
CA THR A 145 6.87 -0.85 -9.19
C THR A 145 6.90 -2.22 -9.87
N LEU A 146 8.07 -2.83 -10.04
CA LEU A 146 8.21 -4.15 -10.66
C LEU A 146 7.42 -5.23 -9.91
N ARG A 147 7.45 -5.22 -8.57
CA ARG A 147 6.61 -6.12 -7.76
C ARG A 147 5.12 -5.96 -8.04
N SER A 148 4.67 -4.73 -8.29
CA SER A 148 3.28 -4.41 -8.62
C SER A 148 2.93 -4.84 -10.04
N ILE A 149 3.87 -4.65 -10.99
CA ILE A 149 3.78 -5.12 -12.37
C ILE A 149 3.66 -6.65 -12.40
N MET A 150 4.48 -7.39 -11.65
CA MET A 150 4.39 -8.85 -11.60
C MET A 150 3.01 -9.35 -11.15
N LYS A 151 2.41 -8.69 -10.15
CA LYS A 151 1.04 -9.00 -9.72
C LYS A 151 0.01 -8.68 -10.82
N HIS A 152 0.21 -7.58 -11.55
CA HIS A 152 -0.62 -7.19 -12.68
C HIS A 152 -0.55 -8.21 -13.82
N LEU A 153 0.64 -8.74 -14.11
CA LEU A 153 0.87 -9.80 -15.09
C LEU A 153 0.40 -11.19 -14.64
N ASN A 154 -0.36 -11.28 -13.54
CA ASN A 154 -0.90 -12.50 -12.94
C ASN A 154 0.15 -13.47 -12.37
N PHE A 155 1.38 -13.03 -12.09
CA PHE A 155 2.33 -13.84 -11.31
C PHE A 155 1.96 -13.78 -9.82
N LYS A 156 2.04 -14.93 -9.15
CA LYS A 156 1.78 -15.04 -7.70
C LYS A 156 3.05 -15.41 -6.97
N TYR A 157 3.29 -14.77 -5.84
CA TYR A 157 4.36 -15.15 -4.92
C TYR A 157 3.81 -16.17 -3.93
N VAL A 158 4.16 -17.44 -4.11
CA VAL A 158 3.62 -18.55 -3.32
C VAL A 158 4.73 -19.37 -2.70
N THR A 159 4.39 -20.06 -1.61
CA THR A 159 5.26 -21.10 -1.05
C THR A 159 5.26 -22.28 -2.02
N LYS A 160 6.44 -22.70 -2.47
CA LYS A 160 6.60 -23.93 -3.24
C LYS A 160 6.24 -25.10 -2.34
N SER A 161 5.18 -25.82 -2.65
CA SER A 161 5.01 -27.18 -2.14
C SER A 161 5.84 -28.12 -3.03
N ARG A 162 6.28 -29.27 -2.48
CA ARG A 162 6.85 -30.36 -3.28
C ARG A 162 5.75 -30.97 -4.15
N GLN A 163 5.29 -30.24 -5.18
CA GLN A 163 4.44 -30.77 -6.23
C GLN A 163 5.32 -31.58 -7.19
N SER A 164 5.78 -32.76 -6.75
CA SER A 164 6.47 -33.76 -7.57
C SER A 164 5.56 -34.46 -8.59
N ILE A 165 4.28 -34.04 -8.63
CA ILE A 165 3.19 -34.69 -9.35
C ILE A 165 3.27 -34.40 -10.87
N LEU A 166 3.97 -33.35 -11.30
CA LEU A 166 4.10 -33.01 -12.73
C LEU A 166 5.54 -32.62 -13.07
N ILE A 167 6.41 -33.62 -13.10
CA ILE A 167 7.58 -33.55 -13.98
C ILE A 167 7.07 -34.06 -15.34
N ASP A 168 6.57 -33.14 -16.18
CA ASP A 168 6.01 -33.41 -17.52
C ASP A 168 7.08 -33.87 -18.53
N ARG A 169 8.29 -34.23 -18.09
CA ARG A 169 9.26 -34.82 -19.02
C ARG A 169 8.83 -36.27 -19.31
N GLN A 170 8.54 -36.52 -20.58
CA GLN A 170 8.01 -37.79 -21.07
C GLN A 170 8.93 -38.98 -20.74
N ASP A 171 10.24 -38.77 -20.71
CA ASP A 171 11.25 -39.75 -20.31
C ASP A 171 11.04 -40.25 -18.87
N ILE A 172 10.83 -39.34 -17.92
CA ILE A 172 10.61 -39.65 -16.49
C ILE A 172 9.29 -40.41 -16.30
N ILE A 173 8.25 -40.05 -17.05
CA ILE A 173 6.96 -40.76 -17.04
C ILE A 173 7.16 -42.21 -17.52
N LEU A 174 7.85 -42.39 -18.64
CA LEU A 174 8.14 -43.71 -19.21
C LEU A 174 9.01 -44.56 -18.25
N TRP A 175 10.01 -43.96 -17.61
CA TRP A 175 10.85 -44.66 -16.63
C TRP A 175 10.02 -45.14 -15.43
N ARG A 176 9.14 -44.29 -14.88
CA ARG A 176 8.21 -44.70 -13.82
C ARG A 176 7.30 -45.84 -14.24
N GLN A 177 6.71 -45.77 -15.43
CA GLN A 177 5.84 -46.85 -15.95
C GLN A 177 6.61 -48.17 -16.13
N ARG A 178 7.85 -48.12 -16.62
CA ARG A 178 8.72 -49.31 -16.74
C ARG A 178 9.05 -49.90 -15.37
N TYR A 179 9.44 -49.05 -14.42
CA TYR A 179 9.74 -49.46 -13.05
C TYR A 179 8.54 -50.15 -12.38
N LEU A 180 7.36 -49.52 -12.42
CA LEU A 180 6.15 -50.06 -11.80
C LEU A 180 5.73 -51.41 -12.40
N ARG A 181 5.86 -51.58 -13.73
CA ARG A 181 5.61 -52.87 -14.39
C ARG A 181 6.55 -53.96 -13.89
N LYS A 182 7.86 -53.70 -13.87
CA LYS A 182 8.87 -54.67 -13.40
C LYS A 182 8.67 -55.05 -11.93
N ILE A 183 8.40 -54.07 -11.06
CA ILE A 183 8.14 -54.34 -9.65
C ILE A 183 6.89 -55.19 -9.44
N LYS A 184 5.83 -54.97 -10.23
CA LYS A 184 4.62 -55.80 -10.16
C LYS A 184 4.91 -57.26 -10.56
N GLU A 185 5.73 -57.46 -11.59
CA GLU A 185 6.17 -58.77 -12.05
C GLU A 185 7.02 -59.50 -10.99
N TYR A 186 8.04 -58.84 -10.42
CA TYR A 186 8.89 -59.44 -9.38
C TYR A 186 8.11 -59.83 -8.13
N ARG A 187 7.07 -59.05 -7.76
CA ARG A 187 6.17 -59.42 -6.66
C ARG A 187 5.33 -60.65 -6.98
N ARG A 188 4.85 -60.79 -8.22
CA ARG A 188 4.09 -61.97 -8.67
C ARG A 188 4.96 -63.23 -8.67
N GLU A 189 6.24 -63.09 -9.00
CA GLU A 189 7.22 -64.18 -8.97
C GLU A 189 7.71 -64.52 -7.55
N GLY A 190 7.24 -63.82 -6.51
CA GLY A 190 7.61 -64.09 -5.12
C GLY A 190 9.05 -63.70 -4.77
N ARG A 191 9.69 -62.81 -5.55
CA ARG A 191 11.07 -62.38 -5.27
C ARG A 191 11.14 -61.43 -4.07
N TYR A 192 12.18 -61.57 -3.26
CA TYR A 192 12.52 -60.61 -2.21
C TYR A 192 13.02 -59.29 -2.82
N ILE A 193 12.46 -58.17 -2.38
CA ILE A 193 12.80 -56.83 -2.87
C ILE A 193 13.35 -56.03 -1.71
N TYR A 194 14.62 -55.64 -1.81
CA TYR A 194 15.30 -54.77 -0.86
C TYR A 194 15.39 -53.35 -1.45
N TYR A 195 15.02 -52.35 -0.65
CA TYR A 195 15.16 -50.95 -1.02
C TYR A 195 16.33 -50.35 -0.25
N GLN A 196 17.21 -49.66 -0.96
CA GLN A 196 18.27 -48.84 -0.37
C GLN A 196 17.85 -47.38 -0.56
N ASP A 197 17.79 -46.61 0.52
CA ASP A 197 17.63 -45.16 0.43
C ASP A 197 18.98 -44.48 0.71
N GLU A 198 19.20 -43.38 0.01
CA GLU A 198 20.29 -42.45 0.28
C GLU A 198 19.64 -41.09 0.51
N THR A 199 19.86 -40.50 1.69
CA THR A 199 19.38 -39.15 2.00
C THR A 199 20.55 -38.18 1.90
N TRP A 200 20.57 -37.35 0.86
CA TRP A 200 21.62 -36.36 0.68
C TRP A 200 21.45 -35.20 1.67
N ILE A 201 22.53 -34.83 2.38
CA ILE A 201 22.52 -33.75 3.41
C ILE A 201 22.04 -32.40 2.84
N ASN A 202 22.23 -32.17 1.54
CA ASN A 202 21.87 -30.92 0.86
C ASN A 202 20.41 -30.89 0.37
N GLU A 203 19.63 -31.96 0.58
CA GLU A 203 18.24 -31.98 0.15
C GLU A 203 17.40 -30.92 0.88
N GLY A 204 16.78 -30.02 0.10
CA GLY A 204 15.89 -29.00 0.63
C GLY A 204 16.50 -27.59 0.73
N HIS A 205 17.76 -27.39 0.34
CA HIS A 205 18.36 -26.06 0.16
C HIS A 205 17.82 -25.33 -1.09
N ALA A 206 16.49 -25.15 -1.16
CA ALA A 206 15.82 -24.37 -2.17
C ALA A 206 14.96 -23.29 -1.50
N PRO A 207 14.81 -22.11 -2.12
CA PRO A 207 13.96 -21.06 -1.58
C PRO A 207 12.51 -21.57 -1.47
N LYS A 208 11.98 -21.56 -0.24
CA LYS A 208 10.62 -22.01 0.08
C LYS A 208 9.54 -21.22 -0.64
N LYS A 209 9.82 -19.97 -1.06
CA LYS A 209 8.88 -19.10 -1.76
C LYS A 209 9.44 -18.69 -3.12
N ALA A 210 8.57 -18.63 -4.12
CA ALA A 210 8.92 -18.13 -5.44
C ALA A 210 7.71 -17.53 -6.16
N TRP A 211 8.01 -16.78 -7.21
CA TRP A 211 7.01 -16.32 -8.16
C TRP A 211 6.66 -17.46 -9.12
N ILE A 212 5.37 -17.74 -9.30
CA ILE A 212 4.85 -18.76 -10.19
C ILE A 212 3.79 -18.12 -11.10
N ALA A 213 3.79 -18.48 -12.38
CA ALA A 213 2.74 -18.09 -13.31
C ALA A 213 1.40 -18.73 -12.93
N ARG A 214 0.30 -17.96 -12.97
CA ARG A 214 -1.03 -18.48 -12.58
C ARG A 214 -1.49 -19.67 -13.43
N GLN A 215 -1.10 -19.75 -14.69
CA GLN A 215 -1.41 -20.89 -15.56
C GLN A 215 -0.80 -22.22 -15.05
N CYS A 216 0.32 -22.15 -14.33
CA CYS A 216 0.96 -23.31 -13.71
C CYS A 216 0.48 -23.59 -12.28
N TYR A 217 -0.44 -22.77 -11.74
CA TYR A 217 -0.94 -22.90 -10.37
C TYR A 217 -2.35 -23.51 -10.37
N ARG A 218 -2.45 -24.83 -10.17
CA ARG A 218 -3.67 -25.44 -9.65
C ARG A 218 -3.58 -25.44 -8.11
N PRO A 219 -4.45 -24.71 -7.39
CA PRO A 219 -4.57 -24.91 -5.96
C PRO A 219 -4.98 -26.37 -5.72
N ALA A 220 -4.39 -27.01 -4.70
CA ALA A 220 -4.90 -28.28 -4.22
C ALA A 220 -6.39 -28.07 -3.88
N ARG A 221 -7.28 -28.82 -4.55
CA ARG A 221 -8.68 -28.84 -4.14
C ARG A 221 -8.71 -29.43 -2.73
N PRO A 222 -9.32 -28.77 -1.73
CA PRO A 222 -9.62 -29.44 -0.48
C PRO A 222 -10.64 -30.55 -0.82
N TYR A 223 -10.32 -31.78 -0.38
CA TYR A 223 -11.26 -32.89 -0.35
C TYR A 223 -12.26 -32.66 0.77
#